data_AF-A0A2G6IJM7-F1
#
_entry.id   AF-A0A2G6IJM7-F1
#
_cell.length_a   1.000
_cell.length_b   1.000
_cell.length_c   1.000
_cell.angle_alpha   90.00
_cell.angle_beta   90.00
_cell.angle_gamma   90.00
#
_symmetry.space_group_name_H-M   'P 1'
#
loop_
_entity.id
_entity.type
_entity.pdbx_description
1 polymer ?
#
loop_
_entity_poly.entity_id
_entity_poly.type
_entity_poly.pdbx_seq_one_letter_code
_entity_poly.pdbx_strand_id
1 'polypeptide(L)' 'MRAPCAPPCAKPLARSDPMTLTLTPNIDAPDEFYAELLAAHEGLSKDESDALNARLILILANHLGDRALLRDALDAARA' A
#
# COMPACT_ATOMS: atom_id res chain seq x y z
N MET A 1 17.25 -9.04 -46.01
CA MET A 1 17.00 -7.78 -45.26
C MET A 1 15.73 -7.94 -44.42
N ARG A 2 15.87 -8.28 -43.14
CA ARG A 2 14.88 -8.00 -42.10
C ARG A 2 15.47 -8.34 -40.72
N ALA A 3 15.72 -7.30 -39.94
CA ALA A 3 15.57 -7.26 -38.49
C ALA A 3 15.28 -5.77 -38.15
N PRO A 4 14.65 -5.41 -37.02
CA PRO A 4 14.26 -6.24 -35.88
C PRO A 4 12.83 -5.97 -35.34
N CYS A 5 12.33 -6.82 -34.45
CA CYS A 5 11.46 -6.36 -33.37
C CYS A 5 11.73 -7.24 -32.14
N ALA A 6 12.72 -6.85 -31.36
CA ALA A 6 12.84 -7.29 -29.97
C ALA A 6 12.33 -6.11 -29.12
N PRO A 7 11.34 -6.30 -28.24
CA PRO A 7 10.98 -5.28 -27.27
C PRO A 7 12.19 -5.05 -26.33
N PRO A 8 12.41 -3.81 -25.84
CA PRO A 8 13.53 -3.55 -24.96
C PRO A 8 13.39 -4.38 -23.67
N CYS A 9 14.47 -5.03 -23.26
CA CYS A 9 14.62 -5.60 -21.94
C CYS A 9 14.16 -4.57 -20.90
N ALA A 10 13.03 -4.82 -20.24
CA ALA A 10 12.60 -3.98 -19.13
C ALA A 10 13.69 -4.03 -18.06
N LYS A 11 14.19 -2.84 -17.73
CA LYS A 11 15.26 -2.56 -16.76
C LYS A 11 15.00 -3.31 -15.44
N PRO A 12 16.00 -3.95 -14.81
CA PRO A 12 15.84 -4.47 -13.46
C PRO A 12 15.50 -3.30 -12.54
N LEU A 13 14.30 -3.31 -11.96
CA LEU A 13 13.95 -2.41 -10.86
C LEU A 13 14.60 -2.98 -9.59
N ALA A 14 15.92 -2.93 -9.52
CA ALA A 14 16.62 -3.09 -8.26
C ALA A 14 16.25 -1.89 -7.37
N ARG A 15 15.41 -2.11 -6.35
CA ARG A 15 15.39 -1.25 -5.16
C ARG A 15 16.28 -1.94 -4.13
N SER A 16 17.36 -1.27 -3.74
CA SER A 16 18.44 -1.81 -2.91
C SER A 16 18.46 -1.23 -1.49
N ASP A 17 17.31 -0.76 -0.97
CA ASP A 17 17.17 -0.48 0.45
C ASP A 17 15.99 -1.31 0.99
N PRO A 18 16.18 -2.16 2.02
CA PRO A 18 15.07 -2.83 2.66
C PRO A 18 14.21 -1.76 3.34
N MET A 19 13.06 -1.44 2.74
CA MET A 19 12.05 -0.64 3.39
C MET A 19 11.67 -1.36 4.69
N THR A 20 12.09 -0.81 5.81
CA THR A 20 11.79 -1.36 7.14
C THR A 20 10.40 -0.89 7.53
N LEU A 21 9.55 -1.81 7.99
CA LEU A 21 8.21 -1.48 8.46
C LEU A 21 8.28 -0.47 9.60
N THR A 22 7.63 0.68 9.43
CA THR A 22 7.53 1.71 10.48
C THR A 22 6.23 1.50 11.27
N LEU A 23 6.36 1.25 12.57
CA LEU A 23 5.23 1.03 13.49
C LEU A 23 4.90 2.27 14.35
N THR A 24 5.69 3.33 14.21
CA THR A 24 5.49 4.62 14.88
C THR A 24 4.78 5.59 13.92
N PRO A 25 4.12 6.65 14.43
CA PRO A 25 3.56 7.70 13.59
C PRO A 25 4.62 8.25 12.61
N ASN A 26 4.28 8.27 11.31
CA ASN A 26 5.20 8.63 10.22
C ASN A 26 4.57 9.57 9.19
N ILE A 27 3.48 10.24 9.56
CA ILE A 27 2.81 11.24 8.74
C ILE A 27 2.65 12.53 9.54
N ASP A 28 2.63 13.66 8.85
CA ASP A 28 2.27 14.94 9.45
C ASP A 28 0.77 14.92 9.79
N ALA A 29 0.41 15.57 10.90
CA ALA A 29 -0.97 15.71 11.37
C ALA A 29 -1.79 14.39 11.36
N PRO A 30 -1.37 13.35 12.10
CA PRO A 30 -2.04 12.05 12.10
C PRO A 30 -3.51 12.12 12.53
N ASP A 31 -3.86 13.06 13.40
CA ASP A 31 -5.24 13.28 13.86
C ASP A 31 -6.15 13.81 12.74
N GLU A 32 -5.62 14.66 11.86
CA GLU A 32 -6.39 15.20 10.72
C GLU A 32 -6.72 14.10 9.72
N PHE A 33 -5.72 13.27 9.38
CA PHE A 33 -5.95 12.10 8.52
C PHE A 33 -6.95 11.11 9.15
N TYR A 34 -6.89 10.90 10.46
CA TYR A 34 -7.85 10.04 11.15
C TYR A 34 -9.27 10.59 11.06
N ALA A 35 -9.45 11.91 11.17
CA ALA A 35 -10.74 12.56 10.98
C ALA A 35 -11.27 12.39 9.54
N GLU A 36 -10.41 12.55 8.52
CA GLU A 36 -10.76 12.30 7.12
C GLU A 36 -11.18 10.84 6.88
N LEU A 37 -10.47 9.89 7.49
CA LEU A 37 -10.81 8.47 7.40
C LEU A 37 -12.19 8.19 8.02
N LEU A 38 -12.48 8.74 9.21
CA LEU A 38 -13.79 8.60 9.84
C LEU A 38 -14.91 9.20 8.98
N ALA A 39 -14.69 10.39 8.44
CA ALA A 39 -15.65 11.05 7.55
C ALA A 39 -15.94 10.19 6.30
N ALA A 40 -14.93 9.50 5.76
CA ALA A 40 -15.12 8.59 4.62
C ALA A 40 -16.02 7.38 4.94
N HIS A 41 -16.19 7.04 6.22
CA HIS A 41 -17.07 5.98 6.68
C HIS A 41 -18.47 6.45 7.09
N GLU A 42 -18.72 7.76 7.15
CA GLU A 42 -20.03 8.29 7.54
C GLU A 42 -21.13 7.86 6.58
N GLY A 43 -22.23 7.35 7.13
CA GLY A 43 -23.39 6.88 6.36
C GLY A 43 -23.23 5.49 5.72
N LEU A 44 -22.07 4.85 5.84
CA LEU A 44 -21.86 3.49 5.35
C LEU A 44 -22.37 2.44 6.34
N SER A 45 -22.95 1.37 5.82
CA SER A 45 -23.16 0.14 6.59
C SER A 45 -21.82 -0.50 6.96
N LYS A 46 -21.87 -1.50 7.86
CA LYS A 46 -20.67 -2.24 8.28
C LYS A 46 -19.98 -2.91 7.08
N ASP A 47 -20.75 -3.55 6.20
CA ASP A 47 -20.21 -4.25 5.02
C ASP A 47 -19.59 -3.27 4.02
N GLU A 48 -20.21 -2.11 3.81
CA GLU A 48 -19.67 -1.06 2.93
C GLU A 48 -18.40 -0.43 3.50
N SER A 49 -18.36 -0.23 4.82
CA SER A 49 -17.20 0.24 5.57
C SER A 49 -16.03 -0.75 5.45
N ASP A 50 -16.29 -2.05 5.60
CA ASP A 50 -15.29 -3.10 5.43
C ASP A 50 -14.80 -3.18 3.96
N ALA A 51 -15.70 -3.00 2.99
CA ALA A 51 -15.34 -2.93 1.57
C ALA A 51 -14.52 -1.66 1.23
N LEU A 52 -14.74 -0.53 1.90
CA LEU A 52 -13.92 0.67 1.78
C LEU A 52 -12.51 0.39 2.31
N ASN A 53 -12.39 -0.17 3.52
CA ASN A 53 -11.11 -0.51 4.13
C ASN A 53 -10.30 -1.49 3.29
N ALA A 54 -10.93 -2.55 2.77
CA ALA A 54 -10.25 -3.53 1.91
C ALA A 54 -9.68 -2.88 0.64
N ARG A 55 -10.43 -1.97 0.01
CA ARG A 55 -9.96 -1.21 -1.16
C ARG A 55 -8.80 -0.29 -0.81
N LEU A 56 -8.90 0.44 0.30
CA LEU A 56 -7.84 1.33 0.77
C LEU A 56 -6.54 0.56 1.03
N ILE A 57 -6.60 -0.57 1.75
CA ILE A 57 -5.45 -1.43 2.02
C ILE A 57 -4.79 -1.90 0.71
N LEU A 58 -5.58 -2.30 -0.29
CA LEU A 58 -5.04 -2.74 -1.58
C LEU A 58 -4.36 -1.59 -2.34
N ILE A 59 -4.94 -0.39 -2.32
CA ILE A 59 -4.33 0.80 -2.93
C ILE A 59 -2.98 1.11 -2.27
N LEU A 60 -2.92 1.11 -0.94
CA LEU A 60 -1.68 1.36 -0.19
C LEU A 60 -0.65 0.26 -0.43
N ALA A 61 -1.07 -1.00 -0.50
CA ALA A 61 -0.18 -2.12 -0.82
C ALA A 61 0.44 -1.99 -2.21
N ASN A 62 -0.34 -1.56 -3.20
CA ASN A 62 0.15 -1.27 -4.54
C ASN A 62 1.13 -0.09 -4.56
N HIS A 63 0.89 0.93 -3.73
CA HIS A 63 1.78 2.08 -3.60
C HIS A 63 3.14 1.69 -2.96
N LEU A 64 3.12 0.84 -1.93
CA LEU A 64 4.31 0.33 -1.26
C LEU A 64 5.16 -0.55 -2.21
N GLY A 65 4.51 -1.46 -2.94
CA GLY A 65 5.17 -2.29 -3.97
C GLY A 65 6.18 -3.31 -3.44
N ASP A 66 6.22 -3.55 -2.13
CA ASP A 66 7.17 -4.47 -1.47
C ASP A 66 6.43 -5.60 -0.73
N ARG A 67 6.62 -6.84 -1.21
CA ARG A 67 5.97 -8.02 -0.63
C ARG A 67 6.51 -8.39 0.74
N ALA A 68 7.79 -8.14 1.03
CA ALA A 68 8.38 -8.46 2.33
C ALA A 68 7.82 -7.51 3.39
N LEU A 69 7.77 -6.21 3.10
CA LEU A 69 7.17 -5.21 4.00
C LEU A 69 5.68 -5.49 4.25
N LEU A 70 4.92 -5.89 3.22
CA LEU A 70 3.52 -6.29 3.38
C LEU A 70 3.36 -7.54 4.25
N ARG A 71 4.32 -8.47 4.19
CA ARG A 71 4.31 -9.65 5.06
C ARG A 71 4.56 -9.26 6.51
N ASP A 72 5.57 -8.44 6.75
CA ASP A 72 5.89 -7.94 8.09
C ASP A 72 4.71 -7.16 8.69
N ALA A 73 4.01 -6.36 7.88
CA ALA A 73 2.80 -5.64 8.31
C ALA A 73 1.66 -6.58 8.71
N LEU A 74 1.44 -7.67 7.95
CA LEU A 74 0.44 -8.68 8.30
C LEU A 74 0.80 -9.43 9.58
N ASP A 75 2.07 -9.75 9.78
CA ASP A 75 2.53 -10.45 10.97
C ASP A 75 2.44 -9.52 12.20
N ALA A 76 2.75 -8.23 12.06
CA ALA A 76 2.58 -7.22 13.11
C ALA A 76 1.10 -6.99 13.48
N ALA A 77 0.17 -6.97 12.51
CA ALA A 77 -1.26 -6.77 12.77
C ALA A 77 -1.95 -7.97 13.44
N ARG A 78 -1.30 -9.14 13.51
CA ARG A 78 -1.82 -10.36 14.16
C ARG A 78 -1.38 -10.52 15.60
N ALA A 79 -0.33 -9.80 16.02
CA ALA A 79 0.26 -9.86 17.35
C ALA A 79 -0.58 -9.08 18.37
#